data_AF-A0A975GGJ1-F1
#
_entry.id   AF-A0A975GGJ1-F1
#
_cell.length_a   1.000
_cell.length_b   1.000
_cell.length_c   1.000
_cell.angle_alpha   90.00
_cell.angle_beta   90.00
_cell.angle_gamma   90.00
#
_symmetry.space_group_name_H-M   'P 1'
#
loop_
_entity.id
_entity.type
_entity.pdbx_description
1 polymer ?
#
loop_
_entity_poly.entity_id
_entity_poly.type
_entity_poly.pdbx_seq_one_letter_code
_entity_poly.pdbx_strand_id
1 'polypeptide(L)'
;MKNLQNLPIGNSSFEIIRQNNLLYVDKTRHIFKLADEGMYYFLSRPRRFGKSLTISILKCLFQGKKELFKGLWIAENTDWEWKEHPVIIIDFNELAHDTSENLQKSLENNLMNTAEQHGLKLKDSLLPGQFAELITSLYKKTGTGVIVLVDEYDKPIISHIGRGSKAIETARQNRDIMKYFFGVLKGTNVAPCLRFVFLTGVSKFSRVSIFSELNNLEDITMAESFSDMLGYTQEEVENYFSSYIQALGEKNSDSKADTMKKLAFYYNGYRFSEKEVRVYNPFSFMSALKQKNFKNYWFETGTPSFLVNLLKEKNWYLPRVEDIQATEAVFSVYDLDDLKPEALLFQTGYVTIKDVRNRIYSFGYPNQEVKTAFLETLFHSFAKGVADRSRFVFLAEYLFSEDTDKFIETMQSIFASIPYTIESKRDEAYFHTIFYLMVCASGVNAQSEVLTCDGRIDLAVEFPDKVYIIEFKCGQSAEKALEQIKEKQYAQKYKSSGKKIFFMGINFDMEKRNISQWKMEK
;
A
#
# COMPACT_ATOMS: atom_id res chain seq x y z
N MET A 1 10.95 -3.75 35.69
CA MET A 1 10.39 -3.36 34.38
C MET A 1 9.51 -4.52 33.91
N LYS A 2 8.26 -4.28 33.49
CA LYS A 2 7.47 -5.35 32.84
C LYS A 2 8.29 -5.81 31.62
N ASN A 3 8.63 -7.09 31.53
CA ASN A 3 9.24 -7.63 30.32
C ASN A 3 8.23 -7.43 29.19
N LEU A 4 8.57 -6.55 28.25
CA LEU A 4 7.76 -6.31 27.06
C LEU A 4 7.78 -7.60 26.23
N GLN A 5 6.62 -8.00 25.73
CA GLN A 5 6.56 -9.09 24.76
C GLN A 5 7.37 -8.70 23.51
N ASN A 6 7.91 -9.68 22.81
CA ASN A 6 8.59 -9.42 21.56
C ASN A 6 7.57 -9.07 20.47
N LEU A 7 7.87 -8.05 19.66
CA LEU A 7 7.05 -7.65 18.51
C LEU A 7 7.30 -8.61 17.33
N PRO A 8 6.26 -9.27 16.76
CA PRO A 8 6.39 -10.27 15.70
C PRO A 8 6.60 -9.65 14.30
N ILE A 9 7.59 -8.77 14.16
CA ILE A 9 7.84 -8.05 12.91
C ILE A 9 8.27 -9.02 11.81
N GLY A 10 7.52 -9.03 10.70
CA GLY A 10 7.80 -9.90 9.56
C GLY A 10 7.43 -11.37 9.77
N ASN A 11 6.85 -11.72 10.93
CA ASN A 11 6.37 -13.08 11.19
C ASN A 11 4.87 -13.17 10.91
N SER A 12 4.51 -13.99 9.92
CA SER A 12 3.13 -14.24 9.54
C SER A 12 2.55 -15.55 10.10
N SER A 13 3.32 -16.30 10.90
CA SER A 13 2.85 -17.55 11.50
C SER A 13 2.15 -17.28 12.84
N PHE A 14 0.84 -17.45 12.84
CA PHE A 14 0.03 -17.36 14.05
C PHE A 14 0.49 -18.36 15.11
N GLU A 15 0.84 -19.59 14.72
CA GLU A 15 1.35 -20.61 15.65
C GLU A 15 2.60 -20.13 16.37
N ILE A 16 3.59 -19.62 15.63
CA ILE A 16 4.85 -19.12 16.21
C ILE A 16 4.58 -17.93 17.13
N ILE A 17 3.68 -17.02 16.75
CA ILE A 17 3.31 -15.86 17.57
C ILE A 17 2.71 -16.31 18.91
N ARG A 18 1.78 -17.25 18.89
CA ARG A 18 1.10 -17.73 20.10
C ARG A 18 1.99 -18.60 20.97
N GLN A 19 2.73 -19.55 20.39
CA GLN A 19 3.60 -20.47 21.14
C GLN A 19 4.79 -19.75 21.80
N ASN A 20 5.36 -18.72 21.15
CA ASN A 20 6.46 -17.95 21.70
C ASN A 20 6.02 -16.74 22.53
N ASN A 21 4.72 -16.63 22.84
CA ASN A 21 4.13 -15.53 23.62
C ASN A 21 4.54 -14.14 23.09
N LEU A 22 4.57 -13.99 21.75
CA LEU A 22 4.81 -12.71 21.09
C LEU A 22 3.56 -11.82 21.20
N LEU A 23 3.74 -10.51 21.07
CA LEU A 23 2.61 -9.58 21.11
C LEU A 23 1.66 -9.86 19.94
N TYR A 24 0.39 -10.08 20.24
CA TYR A 24 -0.66 -10.30 19.25
C TYR A 24 -1.84 -9.37 19.57
N VAL A 25 -2.26 -8.60 18.57
CA VAL A 25 -3.47 -7.77 18.64
C VAL A 25 -4.64 -8.62 18.14
N ASP A 26 -5.63 -8.81 18.99
CA ASP A 26 -6.71 -9.76 18.72
C ASP A 26 -7.72 -9.24 17.68
N LYS A 27 -7.72 -9.88 16.51
CA LYS A 27 -8.67 -9.64 15.41
C LYS A 27 -9.66 -10.79 15.21
N THR A 28 -9.70 -11.76 16.13
CA THR A 28 -10.44 -13.02 15.92
C THR A 28 -11.96 -12.86 15.80
N ARG A 29 -12.51 -11.73 16.23
CA ARG A 29 -13.91 -11.34 15.95
C ARG A 29 -14.23 -11.26 14.46
N HIS A 30 -13.33 -10.69 13.66
CA HIS A 30 -13.52 -10.64 12.20
C HIS A 30 -13.34 -12.01 11.55
N ILE A 31 -12.44 -12.83 12.10
CA ILE A 31 -12.20 -14.19 11.62
C ILE A 31 -13.44 -15.06 11.84
N PHE A 32 -14.04 -14.98 13.03
CA PHE A 32 -15.30 -15.66 13.34
C PHE A 32 -16.39 -15.25 12.34
N LYS A 33 -16.56 -13.94 12.13
CA LYS A 33 -17.53 -13.39 11.19
C LYS A 33 -17.39 -14.00 9.79
N LEU A 34 -16.16 -14.05 9.26
CA LEU A 34 -15.91 -14.67 7.96
C LEU A 34 -16.27 -16.16 7.96
N ALA A 35 -15.78 -16.90 8.95
CA ALA A 35 -15.93 -18.35 8.99
C ALA A 35 -17.39 -18.80 9.18
N ASP A 36 -18.21 -17.97 9.84
CA ASP A 36 -19.61 -18.26 10.17
C ASP A 36 -20.61 -17.82 9.10
N GLU A 37 -20.46 -16.60 8.55
CA GLU A 37 -21.51 -15.99 7.70
C GLU A 37 -21.48 -16.42 6.23
N GLY A 38 -20.35 -16.94 5.75
CA GLY A 38 -20.19 -17.18 4.31
C GLY A 38 -19.09 -18.17 3.96
N MET A 39 -18.85 -18.31 2.66
CA MET A 39 -18.02 -19.39 2.12
C MET A 39 -16.91 -18.91 1.18
N TYR A 40 -17.17 -17.93 0.30
CA TYR A 40 -16.20 -17.49 -0.70
C TYR A 40 -15.88 -16.02 -0.50
N TYR A 41 -14.67 -15.73 -0.01
CA TYR A 41 -14.25 -14.37 0.30
C TYR A 41 -13.00 -13.95 -0.45
N PHE A 42 -12.96 -12.67 -0.80
CA PHE A 42 -11.82 -11.99 -1.37
C PHE A 42 -11.48 -10.74 -0.59
N LEU A 43 -10.22 -10.61 -0.19
CA LEU A 43 -9.71 -9.44 0.52
C LEU A 43 -8.42 -8.95 -0.15
N SER A 44 -8.47 -7.76 -0.75
CA SER A 44 -7.25 -7.05 -1.15
C SER A 44 -6.82 -6.05 -0.09
N ARG A 45 -5.52 -6.04 0.21
CA ARG A 45 -4.89 -5.00 1.04
C ARG A 45 -3.47 -4.73 0.57
N PRO A 46 -2.93 -3.53 0.85
CA PRO A 46 -1.53 -3.25 0.57
C PRO A 46 -0.58 -4.27 1.21
N ARG A 47 0.68 -4.29 0.76
CA ARG A 47 1.71 -5.15 1.35
C ARG A 47 1.90 -4.84 2.84
N ARG A 48 2.32 -5.85 3.60
CA ARG A 48 2.67 -5.73 5.03
C ARG A 48 1.50 -5.32 5.96
N PHE A 49 0.26 -5.53 5.53
CA PHE A 49 -0.95 -5.28 6.33
C PHE A 49 -1.41 -6.46 7.20
N GLY A 50 -0.78 -7.63 7.08
CA GLY A 50 -1.15 -8.83 7.85
C GLY A 50 -2.00 -9.86 7.09
N LYS A 51 -2.07 -9.77 5.76
CA LYS A 51 -2.82 -10.74 4.92
C LYS A 51 -2.38 -12.19 5.16
N SER A 52 -1.08 -12.47 5.09
CA SER A 52 -0.52 -13.80 5.35
C SER A 52 -0.73 -14.26 6.79
N LEU A 53 -0.74 -13.33 7.76
CA LEU A 53 -1.11 -13.63 9.15
C LEU A 53 -2.57 -14.07 9.24
N THR A 54 -3.49 -13.41 8.54
CA THR A 54 -4.89 -13.83 8.44
C THR A 54 -5.02 -15.23 7.85
N ILE A 55 -4.27 -15.56 6.79
CA ILE A 55 -4.23 -16.92 6.22
C ILE A 55 -3.78 -17.92 7.30
N SER A 56 -2.73 -17.60 8.06
CA SER A 56 -2.25 -18.47 9.13
C SER A 56 -3.27 -18.64 10.27
N ILE A 57 -4.00 -17.58 10.65
CA ILE A 57 -5.06 -17.65 11.66
C ILE A 57 -6.20 -18.55 11.16
N LEU A 58 -6.69 -18.34 9.93
CA LEU A 58 -7.74 -19.16 9.32
C LEU A 58 -7.32 -20.64 9.24
N LYS A 59 -6.08 -20.92 8.82
CA LYS A 59 -5.51 -22.27 8.85
C LYS A 59 -5.64 -22.89 10.23
N CYS A 60 -5.15 -22.21 11.27
CA CYS A 60 -5.17 -22.74 12.64
C CYS A 60 -6.60 -22.94 13.16
N LEU A 61 -7.51 -22.03 12.83
CA LEU A 61 -8.91 -22.10 13.24
C LEU A 61 -9.59 -23.35 12.68
N PHE A 62 -9.45 -23.58 11.37
CA PHE A 62 -10.07 -24.73 10.70
C PHE A 62 -9.34 -26.06 10.94
N GLN A 63 -8.07 -26.04 11.32
CA GLN A 63 -7.38 -27.22 11.83
C GLN A 63 -7.77 -27.58 13.28
N GLY A 64 -8.69 -26.85 13.90
CA GLY A 64 -9.18 -27.15 15.25
C GLY A 64 -8.16 -26.89 16.37
N LYS A 65 -7.13 -26.07 16.13
CA LYS A 65 -6.03 -25.77 17.09
C LYS A 65 -6.46 -24.83 18.23
N LYS A 66 -7.46 -25.23 19.02
CA LYS A 66 -8.13 -24.44 20.06
C LYS A 66 -7.16 -23.80 21.06
N GLU A 67 -6.10 -24.52 21.41
CA GLU A 67 -5.08 -24.08 22.36
C GLU A 67 -4.41 -22.75 21.95
N LEU A 68 -4.24 -22.50 20.65
CA LEU A 68 -3.64 -21.25 20.15
C LEU A 68 -4.55 -20.03 20.34
N PHE A 69 -5.86 -20.25 20.45
CA PHE A 69 -6.87 -19.20 20.56
C PHE A 69 -7.29 -18.89 21.99
N LYS A 70 -6.75 -19.59 23.00
CA LYS A 70 -7.04 -19.30 24.40
C LYS A 70 -6.78 -17.82 24.74
N GLY A 71 -7.74 -17.17 25.40
CA GLY A 71 -7.68 -15.76 25.75
C GLY A 71 -7.91 -14.79 24.58
N LEU A 72 -8.34 -15.29 23.41
CA LEU A 72 -8.77 -14.46 22.28
C LEU A 72 -10.30 -14.46 22.18
N TRP A 73 -10.85 -13.39 21.62
CA TRP A 73 -12.27 -13.10 21.52
C TRP A 73 -13.07 -14.30 21.03
N ILE A 74 -12.62 -14.97 19.96
CA ILE A 74 -13.34 -16.13 19.40
C ILE A 74 -13.45 -17.31 20.37
N ALA A 75 -12.43 -17.57 21.19
CA ALA A 75 -12.47 -18.68 22.14
C ALA A 75 -13.26 -18.34 23.41
N GLU A 76 -13.31 -17.06 23.77
CA GLU A 76 -13.95 -16.61 25.02
C GLU A 76 -15.40 -16.13 24.83
N ASN A 77 -15.82 -15.81 23.60
CA ASN A 77 -17.12 -15.21 23.32
C ASN A 77 -17.98 -16.01 22.33
N THR A 78 -17.50 -17.16 21.84
CA THR A 78 -18.28 -18.02 20.92
C THR A 78 -18.11 -19.50 21.25
N ASP A 79 -19.11 -20.29 20.86
CA ASP A 79 -19.11 -21.75 20.96
C ASP A 79 -18.59 -22.39 19.66
N TRP A 80 -17.48 -21.88 19.10
CA TRP A 80 -16.88 -22.45 17.89
C TRP A 80 -16.63 -23.95 18.06
N GLU A 81 -16.99 -24.77 17.07
CA GLU A 81 -16.96 -26.24 17.20
C GLU A 81 -15.54 -26.82 17.32
N TRP A 82 -14.52 -26.09 16.85
CA TRP A 82 -13.11 -26.56 16.77
C TRP A 82 -12.95 -27.90 16.02
N LYS A 83 -13.88 -28.19 15.11
CA LYS A 83 -13.82 -29.37 14.24
C LYS A 83 -12.65 -29.24 13.27
N GLU A 84 -11.94 -30.34 13.05
CA GLU A 84 -10.82 -30.38 12.11
C GLU A 84 -11.32 -30.51 10.66
N HIS A 85 -10.83 -29.61 9.81
CA HIS A 85 -11.05 -29.59 8.38
C HIS A 85 -9.72 -29.71 7.63
N PRO A 86 -9.67 -30.44 6.49
CA PRO A 86 -8.50 -30.42 5.62
C PRO A 86 -8.33 -29.02 5.01
N VAL A 87 -7.11 -28.50 5.06
CA VAL A 87 -6.77 -27.14 4.57
C VAL A 87 -5.75 -27.24 3.44
N ILE A 88 -6.11 -26.70 2.27
CA ILE A 88 -5.23 -26.49 1.13
C ILE A 88 -4.75 -25.04 1.17
N ILE A 89 -3.43 -24.82 1.11
CA ILE A 89 -2.83 -23.49 1.07
C ILE A 89 -2.03 -23.34 -0.21
N ILE A 90 -2.28 -22.26 -0.93
CA ILE A 90 -1.56 -21.89 -2.16
C ILE A 90 -0.98 -20.50 -1.95
N ASP A 91 0.34 -20.41 -1.73
CA ASP A 91 1.06 -19.14 -1.67
C ASP A 91 1.78 -18.90 -3.00
N PHE A 92 1.29 -17.93 -3.77
CA PHE A 92 1.87 -17.60 -5.08
C PHE A 92 3.24 -16.92 -5.00
N ASN A 93 3.72 -16.52 -3.81
CA ASN A 93 5.11 -16.08 -3.66
C ASN A 93 6.11 -17.23 -3.81
N GLU A 94 5.70 -18.46 -3.47
CA GLU A 94 6.55 -19.65 -3.54
C GLU A 94 6.53 -20.32 -4.92
N LEU A 95 5.63 -19.88 -5.80
CA LEU A 95 5.44 -20.45 -7.14
C LEU A 95 6.25 -19.67 -8.19
N ALA A 96 7.01 -20.39 -9.01
CA ALA A 96 7.66 -19.79 -10.18
C ALA A 96 6.57 -19.35 -11.17
N HIS A 97 6.69 -18.14 -11.69
CA HIS A 97 5.66 -17.53 -12.54
C HIS A 97 6.27 -16.62 -13.62
N ASP A 98 7.58 -16.76 -13.88
CA ASP A 98 8.33 -16.05 -14.91
C ASP A 98 7.91 -16.45 -16.33
N THR A 99 7.35 -17.66 -16.51
CA THR A 99 6.62 -18.09 -17.71
C THR A 99 5.34 -18.84 -17.34
N SER A 100 4.42 -18.99 -18.30
CA SER A 100 3.19 -19.77 -18.16
C SER A 100 3.45 -21.23 -17.80
N GLU A 101 4.47 -21.84 -18.40
CA GLU A 101 4.83 -23.25 -18.17
C GLU A 101 5.35 -23.44 -16.75
N ASN A 102 6.17 -22.50 -16.26
CA ASN A 102 6.68 -22.53 -14.89
C ASN A 102 5.56 -22.33 -13.86
N LEU A 103 4.58 -21.47 -14.14
CA LEU A 103 3.40 -21.30 -13.29
C LEU A 103 2.59 -22.59 -13.21
N GLN A 104 2.26 -23.17 -14.36
CA GLN A 104 1.49 -24.41 -14.42
C GLN A 104 2.20 -25.53 -13.63
N LYS A 105 3.49 -25.76 -13.91
CA LYS A 105 4.27 -26.80 -13.24
C LYS A 105 4.40 -26.57 -11.73
N SER A 106 4.56 -25.32 -11.30
CA SER A 106 4.64 -24.97 -9.88
C SER A 106 3.33 -25.26 -9.15
N LEU A 107 2.19 -24.95 -9.78
CA LEU A 107 0.87 -25.29 -9.24
C LEU A 107 0.67 -26.81 -9.17
N GLU A 108 1.00 -27.56 -10.22
CA GLU A 108 0.91 -29.02 -10.24
C GLU A 108 1.75 -29.63 -9.08
N ASN A 109 2.99 -29.19 -8.92
CA ASN A 109 3.86 -29.64 -7.83
C ASN A 109 3.29 -29.29 -6.44
N ASN A 110 2.72 -28.09 -6.26
CA ASN A 110 2.10 -27.68 -5.00
C ASN A 110 0.90 -28.58 -4.64
N LEU A 111 0.06 -28.93 -5.62
CA LEU A 111 -1.06 -29.87 -5.42
C LEU A 111 -0.57 -31.28 -5.09
N MET A 112 0.43 -31.78 -5.81
CA MET A 112 1.00 -33.11 -5.55
C MET A 112 1.59 -33.20 -4.16
N ASN A 113 2.39 -32.21 -3.74
CA ASN A 113 2.96 -32.15 -2.39
C ASN A 113 1.85 -32.11 -1.31
N THR A 114 0.79 -31.34 -1.54
CA THR A 114 -0.36 -31.27 -0.63
C THR A 114 -1.09 -32.61 -0.55
N ALA A 115 -1.27 -33.30 -1.69
CA ALA A 115 -1.85 -34.63 -1.74
C ALA A 115 -1.01 -35.65 -0.96
N GLU A 116 0.31 -35.65 -1.18
CA GLU A 116 1.25 -36.55 -0.50
C GLU A 116 1.27 -36.34 1.02
N GLN A 117 1.24 -35.09 1.50
CA GLN A 117 1.11 -34.77 2.93
C GLN A 117 -0.15 -35.36 3.56
N HIS A 118 -1.21 -35.53 2.77
CA HIS A 118 -2.46 -36.17 3.18
C HIS A 118 -2.53 -37.64 2.78
N GLY A 119 -1.44 -38.27 2.34
CA GLY A 119 -1.39 -39.68 1.93
C GLY A 119 -2.30 -40.01 0.73
N LEU A 120 -2.49 -39.04 -0.18
CA LEU A 120 -3.24 -39.17 -1.42
C LEU A 120 -2.27 -39.20 -2.60
N LYS A 121 -2.72 -39.79 -3.72
CA LYS A 121 -2.03 -39.75 -5.00
C LYS A 121 -3.01 -39.25 -6.05
N LEU A 122 -2.68 -38.14 -6.68
CA LEU A 122 -3.45 -37.57 -7.78
C LEU A 122 -3.18 -38.39 -9.05
N LYS A 123 -4.22 -38.63 -9.84
CA LYS A 123 -4.18 -39.43 -11.07
C LYS A 123 -4.47 -38.58 -12.31
N ASP A 124 -5.17 -37.47 -12.15
CA ASP A 124 -5.46 -36.57 -13.26
C ASP A 124 -4.16 -35.95 -13.81
N SER A 125 -4.09 -35.79 -15.13
CA SER A 125 -2.93 -35.23 -15.82
C SER A 125 -3.03 -33.74 -16.04
N LEU A 126 -4.22 -33.15 -15.93
CA LEU A 126 -4.47 -31.74 -16.15
C LEU A 126 -4.56 -31.00 -14.82
N LEU A 127 -3.90 -29.84 -14.72
CA LEU A 127 -3.88 -29.02 -13.52
C LEU A 127 -5.28 -28.75 -12.90
N PRO A 128 -6.33 -28.34 -13.66
CA PRO A 128 -7.67 -28.17 -13.09
C PRO A 128 -8.27 -29.48 -12.54
N GLY A 129 -8.02 -30.60 -13.23
CA GLY A 129 -8.49 -31.92 -12.82
C GLY A 129 -7.79 -32.40 -11.54
N GLN A 130 -6.48 -32.18 -11.42
CA GLN A 130 -5.71 -32.45 -10.21
C GLN A 130 -6.24 -31.68 -9.00
N PHE A 131 -6.61 -30.42 -9.19
CA PHE A 131 -7.16 -29.60 -8.10
C PHE A 131 -8.54 -30.11 -7.65
N ALA A 132 -9.41 -30.45 -8.61
CA ALA A 132 -10.71 -31.06 -8.33
C ALA A 132 -10.57 -32.41 -7.61
N GLU A 133 -9.64 -33.25 -8.07
CA GLU A 133 -9.34 -34.55 -7.48
C GLU A 133 -8.83 -34.41 -6.04
N LEU A 134 -7.93 -33.45 -5.78
CA LEU A 134 -7.43 -33.18 -4.44
C LEU A 134 -8.57 -32.82 -3.47
N ILE A 135 -9.40 -31.83 -3.83
CA ILE A 135 -10.52 -31.38 -2.99
C ILE A 135 -11.49 -32.53 -2.71
N THR A 136 -11.95 -33.21 -3.76
CA THR A 136 -12.93 -34.29 -3.61
C THR A 136 -12.37 -35.50 -2.85
N SER A 137 -11.08 -35.81 -3.01
CA SER A 137 -10.43 -36.90 -2.29
C SER A 137 -10.22 -36.57 -0.80
N LEU A 138 -9.85 -35.33 -0.47
CA LEU A 138 -9.74 -34.87 0.92
C LEU A 138 -11.11 -34.92 1.63
N TYR A 139 -12.16 -34.44 0.96
CA TYR A 139 -13.52 -34.52 1.48
C TYR A 139 -13.95 -35.97 1.74
N LYS A 140 -13.75 -36.87 0.77
CA LYS A 140 -14.08 -38.30 0.92
C LYS A 140 -13.29 -38.97 2.06
N LYS A 141 -12.02 -38.61 2.23
CA LYS A 141 -11.15 -39.17 3.26
C LYS A 141 -11.51 -38.70 4.68
N THR A 142 -11.82 -37.42 4.83
CA THR A 142 -12.02 -36.79 6.15
C THR A 142 -13.50 -36.73 6.57
N GLY A 143 -14.42 -36.75 5.61
CA GLY A 143 -15.85 -36.51 5.84
C GLY A 143 -16.17 -35.06 6.24
N THR A 144 -15.20 -34.15 6.15
CA THR A 144 -15.38 -32.73 6.51
C THR A 144 -15.08 -31.83 5.31
N GLY A 145 -15.79 -30.70 5.22
CA GLY A 145 -15.64 -29.78 4.10
C GLY A 145 -14.23 -29.19 4.04
N VAL A 146 -13.67 -29.07 2.84
CA VAL A 146 -12.30 -28.64 2.58
C VAL A 146 -12.19 -27.12 2.60
N ILE A 147 -11.09 -26.62 3.16
CA ILE A 147 -10.74 -25.21 3.21
C ILE A 147 -9.69 -24.90 2.15
N VAL A 148 -9.90 -23.86 1.35
CA VAL A 148 -8.92 -23.39 0.36
C VAL A 148 -8.50 -21.97 0.72
N LEU A 149 -7.23 -21.78 1.03
CA LEU A 149 -6.64 -20.48 1.37
C LEU A 149 -5.59 -20.12 0.32
N VAL A 150 -5.70 -18.92 -0.26
CA VAL A 150 -4.82 -18.46 -1.33
C VAL A 150 -4.20 -17.12 -0.96
N ASP A 151 -2.87 -17.07 -0.94
CA ASP A 151 -2.12 -15.84 -0.68
C ASP A 151 -1.42 -15.32 -1.95
N GLU A 152 -1.35 -13.99 -2.04
CA GLU A 152 -0.78 -13.19 -3.14
C GLU A 152 -1.15 -13.69 -4.54
N TYR A 153 -2.43 -14.03 -4.74
CA TYR A 153 -2.95 -14.59 -6.00
C TYR A 153 -2.57 -13.77 -7.24
N ASP A 154 -2.44 -12.45 -7.11
CA ASP A 154 -2.16 -11.49 -8.16
C ASP A 154 -0.67 -11.43 -8.58
N LYS A 155 0.22 -12.10 -7.84
CA LYS A 155 1.67 -12.10 -8.08
C LYS A 155 2.07 -12.55 -9.50
N PRO A 156 1.50 -13.63 -10.09
CA PRO A 156 1.84 -14.07 -11.44
C PRO A 156 1.52 -13.07 -12.54
N ILE A 157 0.72 -12.05 -12.24
CA ILE A 157 0.33 -11.03 -13.21
C ILE A 157 1.12 -9.75 -12.93
N ILE A 158 1.11 -9.25 -11.69
CA ILE A 158 1.80 -8.01 -11.30
C ILE A 158 3.30 -8.02 -11.63
N SER A 159 3.97 -9.17 -11.47
CA SER A 159 5.42 -9.29 -11.71
C SER A 159 5.84 -8.97 -13.15
N HIS A 160 4.91 -8.97 -14.10
CA HIS A 160 5.18 -8.77 -15.53
C HIS A 160 4.75 -7.42 -16.08
N ILE A 161 3.88 -6.69 -15.38
CA ILE A 161 3.33 -5.44 -15.90
C ILE A 161 4.41 -4.35 -15.94
N GLY A 162 4.40 -3.53 -17.01
CA GLY A 162 5.36 -2.43 -17.19
C GLY A 162 6.78 -2.90 -17.54
N ARG A 163 6.94 -4.11 -18.09
CA ARG A 163 8.22 -4.70 -18.52
C ARG A 163 8.30 -4.97 -20.04
N GLY A 164 7.42 -4.33 -20.81
CA GLY A 164 7.34 -4.48 -22.27
C GLY A 164 6.33 -5.53 -22.72
N SER A 165 6.09 -5.59 -24.03
CA SER A 165 5.01 -6.38 -24.66
C SER A 165 5.11 -7.88 -24.37
N LYS A 166 6.32 -8.46 -24.39
CA LYS A 166 6.52 -9.89 -24.11
C LYS A 166 6.08 -10.27 -22.69
N ALA A 167 6.40 -9.44 -21.70
CA ALA A 167 6.01 -9.70 -20.32
C ALA A 167 4.49 -9.57 -20.14
N ILE A 168 3.86 -8.59 -20.79
CA ILE A 168 2.39 -8.45 -20.79
C ILE A 168 1.72 -9.72 -21.35
N GLU A 169 2.28 -10.31 -22.41
CA GLU A 169 1.75 -11.56 -22.96
C GLU A 169 1.86 -12.72 -21.96
N THR A 170 2.99 -12.84 -21.25
CA THR A 170 3.12 -13.81 -20.15
C THR A 170 2.10 -13.55 -19.04
N ALA A 171 1.82 -12.28 -18.71
CA ALA A 171 0.79 -11.94 -17.73
C ALA A 171 -0.61 -12.42 -18.15
N ARG A 172 -0.94 -12.31 -19.44
CA ARG A 172 -2.20 -12.81 -20.02
C ARG A 172 -2.27 -14.33 -19.97
N GLN A 173 -1.21 -15.02 -20.35
CA GLN A 173 -1.14 -16.49 -20.29
C GLN A 173 -1.28 -16.98 -18.84
N ASN A 174 -0.58 -16.35 -17.89
CA ASN A 174 -0.69 -16.67 -16.46
C ASN A 174 -2.12 -16.46 -15.94
N ARG A 175 -2.76 -15.34 -16.31
CA ARG A 175 -4.15 -15.03 -15.96
C ARG A 175 -5.10 -16.10 -16.48
N ASP A 176 -4.90 -16.59 -17.70
CA ASP A 176 -5.76 -17.60 -18.31
C ASP A 176 -5.58 -18.98 -17.62
N ILE A 177 -4.36 -19.38 -17.27
CA ILE A 177 -4.09 -20.56 -16.43
C ILE A 177 -4.84 -20.46 -15.10
N MET A 178 -4.71 -19.31 -14.43
CA MET A 178 -5.38 -19.06 -13.16
C MET A 178 -6.90 -19.10 -13.28
N LYS A 179 -7.46 -18.57 -14.38
CA LYS A 179 -8.90 -18.60 -14.65
C LYS A 179 -9.42 -20.05 -14.64
N TYR A 180 -8.79 -20.95 -15.38
CA TYR A 180 -9.19 -22.36 -15.41
C TYR A 180 -8.95 -23.06 -14.08
N PHE A 181 -7.82 -22.76 -13.42
CA PHE A 181 -7.48 -23.31 -12.12
C PHE A 181 -8.53 -22.99 -11.05
N PHE A 182 -8.91 -21.72 -10.90
CA PHE A 182 -9.88 -21.31 -9.89
C PHE A 182 -11.33 -21.63 -10.28
N GLY A 183 -11.64 -21.73 -11.57
CA GLY A 183 -12.98 -22.14 -12.05
C GLY A 183 -13.44 -23.49 -11.49
N VAL A 184 -12.50 -24.37 -11.13
CA VAL A 184 -12.75 -25.67 -10.49
C VAL A 184 -13.60 -25.54 -9.22
N LEU A 185 -13.44 -24.46 -8.45
CA LEU A 185 -14.11 -24.27 -7.16
C LEU A 185 -15.65 -24.13 -7.26
N LYS A 186 -16.17 -23.86 -8.47
CA LYS A 186 -17.61 -23.82 -8.77
C LYS A 186 -18.14 -25.13 -9.35
N GLY A 187 -17.25 -26.06 -9.73
CA GLY A 187 -17.65 -27.34 -10.30
C GLY A 187 -18.67 -28.05 -9.41
N THR A 188 -19.71 -28.62 -10.00
CA THR A 188 -20.84 -29.24 -9.27
C THR A 188 -20.41 -30.35 -8.31
N ASN A 189 -19.31 -31.04 -8.63
CA ASN A 189 -18.72 -32.08 -7.78
C ASN A 189 -17.78 -31.53 -6.69
N VAL A 190 -17.29 -30.30 -6.84
CA VAL A 190 -16.29 -29.67 -5.96
C VAL A 190 -16.95 -28.74 -4.95
N ALA A 191 -17.91 -27.92 -5.38
CA ALA A 191 -18.58 -26.95 -4.51
C ALA A 191 -19.20 -27.58 -3.23
N PRO A 192 -19.88 -28.75 -3.29
CA PRO A 192 -20.40 -29.40 -2.09
C PRO A 192 -19.31 -29.95 -1.14
N CYS A 193 -18.09 -30.14 -1.63
CA CYS A 193 -16.95 -30.62 -0.85
C CYS A 193 -16.22 -29.50 -0.10
N LEU A 194 -16.49 -28.24 -0.42
CA LEU A 194 -15.82 -27.08 0.18
C LEU A 194 -16.58 -26.59 1.42
N ARG A 195 -15.86 -26.13 2.45
CA ARG A 195 -16.43 -25.43 3.62
C ARG A 195 -16.15 -23.92 3.59
N PHE A 196 -14.99 -23.53 3.09
CA PHE A 196 -14.54 -22.14 3.11
C PHE A 196 -13.42 -21.91 2.09
N VAL A 197 -13.45 -20.77 1.43
CA VAL A 197 -12.52 -20.34 0.39
C VAL A 197 -12.17 -18.88 0.64
N PHE A 198 -10.89 -18.59 0.81
CA PHE A 198 -10.42 -17.21 1.05
C PHE A 198 -9.21 -16.90 0.18
N LEU A 199 -9.31 -15.81 -0.57
CA LEU A 199 -8.27 -15.34 -1.47
C LEU A 199 -7.83 -13.94 -1.06
N THR A 200 -6.52 -13.73 -1.08
CA THR A 200 -5.96 -12.42 -0.74
C THR A 200 -4.80 -12.04 -1.66
N GLY A 201 -4.57 -10.73 -1.79
CA GLY A 201 -3.58 -10.15 -2.68
C GLY A 201 -3.47 -8.64 -2.50
N VAL A 202 -2.71 -7.97 -3.36
CA VAL A 202 -2.56 -6.51 -3.34
C VAL A 202 -3.60 -5.83 -4.23
N SER A 203 -3.90 -6.43 -5.37
CA SER A 203 -4.68 -5.86 -6.46
C SER A 203 -6.05 -6.52 -6.64
N LYS A 204 -6.98 -5.78 -7.27
CA LYS A 204 -8.25 -6.32 -7.77
C LYS A 204 -8.29 -6.53 -9.29
N PHE A 205 -7.38 -5.97 -10.10
CA PHE A 205 -7.56 -5.93 -11.56
C PHE A 205 -7.58 -7.31 -12.22
N SER A 206 -6.97 -8.32 -11.61
CA SER A 206 -7.01 -9.70 -12.11
C SER A 206 -8.31 -10.44 -11.74
N ARG A 207 -9.14 -9.85 -10.86
CA ARG A 207 -10.33 -10.49 -10.28
C ARG A 207 -11.37 -10.80 -11.35
N VAL A 208 -11.82 -9.84 -12.15
CA VAL A 208 -12.89 -10.08 -13.12
C VAL A 208 -12.47 -11.04 -14.23
N SER A 209 -11.21 -11.03 -14.63
CA SER A 209 -10.72 -11.97 -15.64
C SER A 209 -10.49 -13.39 -15.11
N ILE A 210 -9.98 -13.55 -13.89
CA ILE A 210 -9.70 -14.88 -13.31
C ILE A 210 -10.98 -15.49 -12.73
N PHE A 211 -11.78 -14.66 -12.06
CA PHE A 211 -12.95 -15.09 -11.30
C PHE A 211 -14.26 -14.76 -12.02
N SER A 212 -14.25 -14.45 -13.33
CA SER A 212 -15.49 -14.41 -14.11
C SER A 212 -16.30 -15.70 -13.96
N GLU A 213 -15.59 -16.82 -13.79
CA GLU A 213 -16.18 -18.13 -13.55
C GLU A 213 -16.68 -18.29 -12.09
N LEU A 214 -16.11 -17.57 -11.12
CA LEU A 214 -16.46 -17.59 -9.70
C LEU A 214 -17.33 -16.37 -9.31
N ASN A 215 -18.55 -16.31 -9.83
CA ASN A 215 -19.51 -15.23 -9.55
C ASN A 215 -20.02 -15.17 -8.09
N ASN A 216 -19.64 -16.12 -7.23
CA ASN A 216 -20.05 -16.19 -5.82
C ASN A 216 -19.01 -15.59 -4.85
N LEU A 217 -17.91 -15.03 -5.37
CA LEU A 217 -16.83 -14.48 -4.55
C LEU A 217 -17.19 -13.10 -3.99
N GLU A 218 -17.39 -13.02 -2.67
CA GLU A 218 -17.68 -11.78 -1.95
C GLU A 218 -16.40 -10.95 -1.75
N ASP A 219 -16.37 -9.74 -2.30
CA ASP A 219 -15.26 -8.81 -2.13
C ASP A 219 -15.47 -7.91 -0.90
N ILE A 220 -14.77 -8.25 0.17
CA ILE A 220 -14.84 -7.55 1.45
C ILE A 220 -13.82 -6.42 1.57
N THR A 221 -13.11 -6.07 0.48
CA THR A 221 -12.04 -5.06 0.51
C THR A 221 -12.54 -3.73 1.03
N MET A 222 -13.67 -3.23 0.53
CA MET A 222 -14.23 -1.93 0.93
C MET A 222 -15.44 -2.06 1.85
N ALA A 223 -15.75 -3.28 2.32
CA ALA A 223 -16.87 -3.54 3.19
C ALA A 223 -16.64 -2.92 4.58
N GLU A 224 -17.59 -2.12 5.04
CA GLU A 224 -17.47 -1.38 6.31
C GLU A 224 -17.24 -2.29 7.52
N SER A 225 -17.81 -3.49 7.49
CA SER A 225 -17.70 -4.46 8.59
C SER A 225 -16.32 -5.11 8.74
N PHE A 226 -15.43 -4.92 7.75
CA PHE A 226 -14.05 -5.41 7.73
C PHE A 226 -13.02 -4.27 7.61
N SER A 227 -13.43 -3.03 7.90
CA SER A 227 -12.58 -1.83 7.76
C SER A 227 -11.30 -1.88 8.59
N ASP A 228 -11.40 -2.45 9.79
CA ASP A 228 -10.35 -2.58 10.80
C ASP A 228 -9.88 -4.03 11.00
N MET A 229 -10.28 -4.96 10.12
CA MET A 229 -9.85 -6.36 10.19
C MET A 229 -8.32 -6.48 10.11
N LEU A 230 -7.68 -5.61 9.33
CA LEU A 230 -6.23 -5.54 9.13
C LEU A 230 -5.74 -4.13 9.49
N GLY A 231 -4.51 -4.03 9.99
CA GLY A 231 -4.02 -2.79 10.59
C GLY A 231 -4.38 -2.66 12.08
N TYR A 232 -3.84 -1.61 12.72
CA TYR A 232 -4.17 -1.30 14.11
C TYR A 232 -4.99 -0.03 14.20
N THR A 233 -6.09 -0.04 14.94
CA THR A 233 -6.84 1.18 15.25
C THR A 233 -6.09 2.01 16.30
N GLN A 234 -6.49 3.27 16.48
CA GLN A 234 -5.95 4.12 17.55
C GLN A 234 -6.13 3.48 18.94
N GLU A 235 -7.31 2.92 19.18
CA GLU A 235 -7.66 2.26 20.45
C GLU A 235 -6.77 1.03 20.70
N GLU A 236 -6.54 0.20 19.68
CA GLU A 236 -5.64 -0.95 19.79
C GLU A 236 -4.19 -0.52 20.03
N VAL A 237 -3.76 0.55 19.37
CA VAL A 237 -2.44 1.14 19.59
C VAL A 237 -2.27 1.57 21.05
N GLU A 238 -3.27 2.23 21.62
CA GLU A 238 -3.26 2.67 23.02
C GLU A 238 -3.30 1.50 24.00
N ASN A 239 -4.09 0.47 23.72
CA ASN A 239 -4.26 -0.67 24.62
C ASN A 239 -3.08 -1.64 24.61
N TYR A 240 -2.60 -2.03 23.42
CA TYR A 240 -1.58 -3.07 23.27
C TYR A 240 -0.15 -2.50 23.30
N PHE A 241 0.06 -1.24 22.88
CA PHE A 241 1.41 -0.72 22.65
C PHE A 241 1.83 0.42 23.60
N SER A 242 0.99 0.80 24.56
CA SER A 242 1.25 1.89 25.52
C SER A 242 2.69 1.92 26.07
N SER A 243 3.19 0.78 26.53
CA SER A 243 4.54 0.67 27.12
C SER A 243 5.67 0.82 26.09
N TYR A 244 5.45 0.41 24.84
CA TYR A 244 6.42 0.59 23.75
C TYR A 244 6.47 2.05 23.30
N ILE A 245 5.31 2.71 23.25
CA ILE A 245 5.19 4.13 22.91
C ILE A 245 5.89 4.98 23.97
N GLN A 246 5.72 4.64 25.24
CA GLN A 246 6.47 5.28 26.32
C GLN A 246 7.99 5.10 26.14
N ALA A 247 8.46 3.88 25.87
CA ALA A 247 9.89 3.60 25.67
C ALA A 247 10.48 4.27 24.42
N LEU A 248 9.67 4.53 23.38
CA LEU A 248 10.05 5.33 22.22
C LEU A 248 10.16 6.82 22.60
N GLY A 249 9.18 7.35 23.34
CA GLY A 249 9.18 8.75 23.78
C GLY A 249 10.36 9.08 24.69
N GLU A 250 10.66 8.21 25.67
CA GLU A 250 11.82 8.34 26.56
C GLU A 250 13.15 8.45 25.79
N LYS A 251 13.31 7.69 24.69
CA LYS A 251 14.51 7.77 23.85
C LYS A 251 14.60 9.06 23.03
N ASN A 252 13.46 9.63 22.63
CA ASN A 252 13.40 10.84 21.80
C ASN A 252 13.18 12.11 22.61
N SER A 253 13.20 12.04 23.94
CA SER A 253 12.88 13.16 24.84
C SER A 253 11.50 13.77 24.57
N ASP A 254 10.55 12.93 24.15
CA ASP A 254 9.17 13.32 23.85
C ASP A 254 8.21 12.88 24.97
N SER A 255 7.15 13.65 25.18
CA SER A 255 6.03 13.17 25.99
C SER A 255 5.33 11.99 25.29
N LYS A 256 4.62 11.14 26.05
CA LYS A 256 3.83 10.05 25.45
C LYS A 256 2.80 10.58 24.44
N ALA A 257 2.21 11.73 24.71
CA ALA A 257 1.23 12.37 23.84
C ALA A 257 1.87 12.85 22.53
N ASP A 258 3.05 13.48 22.60
CA ASP A 258 3.75 13.96 21.40
C ASP A 258 4.32 12.79 20.57
N THR A 259 4.79 11.74 21.25
CA THR A 259 5.19 10.49 20.60
C THR A 259 4.02 9.87 19.83
N MET A 260 2.82 9.85 20.43
CA MET A 260 1.62 9.36 19.76
C MET A 260 1.26 10.19 18.53
N LYS A 261 1.32 11.53 18.63
CA LYS A 261 1.08 12.42 17.49
C LYS A 261 2.08 12.17 16.36
N LYS A 262 3.37 12.02 16.68
CA LYS A 262 4.41 11.68 15.71
C LYS A 262 4.17 10.32 15.06
N LEU A 263 3.81 9.29 15.85
CA LEU A 263 3.47 7.97 15.32
C LEU A 263 2.25 8.02 14.40
N ALA A 264 1.21 8.78 14.76
CA ALA A 264 0.03 8.97 13.94
C ALA A 264 0.39 9.66 12.61
N PHE A 265 1.17 10.73 12.65
CA PHE A 265 1.62 11.46 11.47
C PHE A 265 2.46 10.60 10.50
N TYR A 266 3.36 9.78 11.04
CA TYR A 266 4.24 8.94 10.22
C TYR A 266 3.60 7.64 9.74
N TYR A 267 2.72 7.00 10.53
CA TYR A 267 2.32 5.61 10.29
C TYR A 267 0.81 5.34 10.27
N ASN A 268 -0.03 6.29 10.71
CA ASN A 268 -1.49 6.17 10.66
C ASN A 268 -2.08 6.91 9.46
N GLY A 269 -3.22 6.45 8.98
CA GLY A 269 -4.03 7.22 8.04
C GLY A 269 -4.72 6.38 6.98
N TYR A 270 -4.48 5.07 6.93
CA TYR A 270 -5.14 4.19 5.99
C TYR A 270 -6.61 4.00 6.33
N ARG A 271 -7.47 4.29 5.37
CA ARG A 271 -8.92 4.06 5.37
C ARG A 271 -9.29 3.25 4.12
N PHE A 272 -10.03 2.16 4.34
CA PHE A 272 -10.35 1.20 3.28
C PHE A 272 -11.82 1.19 2.84
N SER A 273 -12.70 1.85 3.59
CA SER A 273 -14.14 1.89 3.32
C SER A 273 -14.71 3.30 3.56
N GLU A 274 -16.01 3.47 3.30
CA GLU A 274 -16.74 4.70 3.62
C GLU A 274 -16.84 4.94 5.14
N LYS A 275 -16.59 3.93 5.98
CA LYS A 275 -16.51 4.10 7.42
C LYS A 275 -15.29 4.96 7.79
N GLU A 276 -15.47 5.95 8.66
CA GLU A 276 -14.40 6.83 9.15
C GLU A 276 -13.52 6.10 10.20
N VAL A 277 -12.88 5.00 9.78
CA VAL A 277 -11.94 4.24 10.59
C VAL A 277 -10.58 4.25 9.89
N ARG A 278 -9.58 4.72 10.62
CA ARG A 278 -8.19 4.77 10.16
C ARG A 278 -7.35 3.78 10.93
N VAL A 279 -6.44 3.14 10.22
CA VAL A 279 -5.53 2.16 10.79
C VAL A 279 -4.06 2.48 10.48
N TYR A 280 -3.22 2.08 11.41
CA TYR A 280 -1.77 2.05 11.28
C TYR A 280 -1.35 0.86 10.42
N ASN A 281 -0.30 1.04 9.60
CA ASN A 281 0.38 -0.08 8.98
C ASN A 281 1.10 -0.91 10.07
N PRO A 282 0.78 -2.21 10.24
CA PRO A 282 1.35 -3.02 11.32
C PRO A 282 2.87 -3.10 11.30
N PHE A 283 3.45 -3.32 10.12
CA PHE A 283 4.89 -3.54 9.98
C PHE A 283 5.67 -2.27 10.28
N SER A 284 5.30 -1.15 9.66
CA SER A 284 5.99 0.13 9.87
C SER A 284 5.87 0.60 11.31
N PHE A 285 4.67 0.52 11.87
CA PHE A 285 4.40 0.91 13.24
C PHE A 285 5.22 0.09 14.25
N MET A 286 5.21 -1.25 14.13
CA MET A 286 6.02 -2.08 15.03
C MET A 286 7.52 -1.86 14.82
N SER A 287 7.96 -1.61 13.59
CA SER A 287 9.38 -1.35 13.27
C SER A 287 9.87 -0.08 13.95
N ALA A 288 9.05 0.98 13.93
CA ALA A 288 9.33 2.23 14.63
C ALA A 288 9.45 2.01 16.15
N LEU A 289 8.55 1.22 16.73
CA LEU A 289 8.59 0.89 18.16
C LEU A 289 9.80 0.04 18.54
N LYS A 290 10.14 -0.97 17.75
CA LYS A 290 11.29 -1.87 18.00
C LYS A 290 12.61 -1.14 17.89
N GLN A 291 12.80 -0.36 16.83
CA GLN A 291 14.05 0.39 16.59
C GLN A 291 14.11 1.70 17.38
N LYS A 292 12.96 2.12 17.94
CA LYS A 292 12.76 3.35 18.69
C LYS A 292 13.22 4.58 17.89
N ASN A 293 12.79 4.69 16.64
CA ASN A 293 13.08 5.83 15.76
C ASN A 293 11.99 5.97 14.69
N PHE A 294 11.89 7.15 14.11
CA PHE A 294 10.97 7.45 13.00
C PHE A 294 11.75 7.35 11.69
N LYS A 295 11.43 6.35 10.87
CA LYS A 295 12.02 6.10 9.55
C LYS A 295 11.00 5.52 8.58
N ASN A 296 11.40 5.43 7.32
CA ASN A 296 10.65 4.72 6.29
C ASN A 296 10.95 3.21 6.37
N TYR A 297 10.02 2.43 6.92
CA TYR A 297 10.08 0.98 7.05
C TYR A 297 9.22 0.24 6.02
N TRP A 298 8.21 0.89 5.47
CA TRP A 298 7.27 0.29 4.53
C TRP A 298 7.96 -0.22 3.25
N PHE A 299 9.09 0.39 2.88
CA PHE A 299 9.65 0.32 1.54
C PHE A 299 10.72 -0.77 1.36
N GLU A 300 10.34 -1.95 0.86
CA GLU A 300 11.27 -2.92 0.24
C GLU A 300 10.63 -3.64 -0.98
N THR A 301 11.51 -4.08 -1.88
CA THR A 301 11.40 -4.69 -3.22
C THR A 301 10.04 -5.27 -3.70
N GLY A 302 9.63 -4.87 -4.93
CA GLY A 302 8.65 -5.61 -5.74
C GLY A 302 7.54 -4.77 -6.39
N THR A 303 6.75 -4.06 -5.60
CA THR A 303 5.63 -3.21 -6.10
C THR A 303 6.03 -1.87 -6.71
N PRO A 304 7.10 -1.17 -6.27
CA PRO A 304 7.41 0.16 -6.78
C PRO A 304 7.70 0.16 -8.29
N SER A 305 8.44 -0.84 -8.79
CA SER A 305 8.90 -0.82 -10.18
C SER A 305 7.77 -0.88 -11.20
N PHE A 306 6.76 -1.73 -10.99
CA PHE A 306 5.60 -1.81 -11.89
C PHE A 306 4.86 -0.47 -11.93
N LEU A 307 4.46 0.07 -10.77
CA LEU A 307 3.69 1.31 -10.71
C LEU A 307 4.48 2.49 -11.27
N VAL A 308 5.76 2.60 -10.93
CA VAL A 308 6.65 3.64 -11.44
C VAL A 308 6.78 3.57 -12.95
N ASN A 309 6.93 2.37 -13.53
CA ASN A 309 7.00 2.20 -14.98
C ASN A 309 5.69 2.60 -15.65
N LEU A 310 4.54 2.22 -15.08
CA LEU A 310 3.23 2.58 -15.61
C LEU A 310 2.98 4.10 -15.59
N LEU A 311 3.32 4.76 -14.48
CA LEU A 311 3.16 6.21 -14.35
C LEU A 311 3.99 6.97 -15.38
N LYS A 312 5.19 6.47 -15.68
CA LYS A 312 6.05 7.01 -16.73
C LYS A 312 5.48 6.78 -18.12
N GLU A 313 5.07 5.55 -18.42
CA GLU A 313 4.49 5.21 -19.72
C GLU A 313 3.26 6.07 -20.05
N LYS A 314 2.43 6.36 -19.04
CA LYS A 314 1.24 7.21 -19.18
C LYS A 314 1.50 8.71 -19.07
N ASN A 315 2.76 9.16 -18.90
CA ASN A 315 3.12 10.56 -18.64
C ASN A 315 2.23 11.20 -17.55
N TRP A 316 1.99 10.46 -16.47
CA TRP A 316 1.02 10.87 -15.45
C TRP A 316 1.58 12.01 -14.59
N TYR A 317 0.83 13.11 -14.48
CA TYR A 317 1.23 14.30 -13.72
C TYR A 317 1.27 14.00 -12.21
N LEU A 318 2.47 13.81 -11.66
CA LEU A 318 2.66 13.27 -10.30
C LEU A 318 2.07 14.12 -9.16
N PRO A 319 2.13 15.46 -9.20
CA PRO A 319 1.47 16.29 -8.19
C PRO A 319 -0.03 16.00 -7.99
N ARG A 320 -0.70 15.43 -9.01
CA ARG A 320 -2.12 15.05 -8.94
C ARG A 320 -2.43 14.01 -7.85
N VAL A 321 -1.44 13.29 -7.29
CA VAL A 321 -1.70 12.32 -6.19
C VAL A 321 -2.36 13.00 -4.98
N GLU A 322 -2.09 14.27 -4.76
CA GLU A 322 -2.57 15.02 -3.59
C GLU A 322 -4.05 15.40 -3.65
N ASP A 323 -4.67 15.38 -4.85
CA ASP A 323 -6.07 15.74 -5.08
C ASP A 323 -6.73 14.78 -6.10
N ILE A 324 -6.56 13.48 -5.89
CA ILE A 324 -7.27 12.48 -6.69
C ILE A 324 -8.73 12.47 -6.24
N GLN A 325 -9.64 12.74 -7.17
CA GLN A 325 -11.07 12.58 -6.97
C GLN A 325 -11.63 11.58 -7.98
N ALA A 326 -12.35 10.58 -7.48
CA ALA A 326 -12.90 9.51 -8.29
C ALA A 326 -14.20 8.96 -7.70
N THR A 327 -15.04 8.39 -8.56
CA THR A 327 -16.16 7.55 -8.13
C THR A 327 -15.69 6.11 -7.92
N GLU A 328 -16.48 5.29 -7.25
CA GLU A 328 -16.19 3.87 -7.05
C GLU A 328 -15.94 3.11 -8.38
N ALA A 329 -16.50 3.60 -9.49
CA ALA A 329 -16.30 3.02 -10.82
C ALA A 329 -14.83 2.92 -11.26
N VAL A 330 -13.94 3.77 -10.72
CA VAL A 330 -12.49 3.68 -10.99
C VAL A 330 -11.90 2.35 -10.48
N PHE A 331 -12.47 1.76 -9.43
CA PHE A 331 -12.06 0.45 -8.92
C PHE A 331 -12.68 -0.72 -9.67
N SER A 332 -13.62 -0.44 -10.57
CA SER A 332 -14.34 -1.43 -11.38
C SER A 332 -13.76 -1.60 -12.79
N VAL A 333 -12.61 -0.98 -13.10
CA VAL A 333 -11.91 -1.19 -14.38
C VAL A 333 -10.85 -2.28 -14.19
N TYR A 334 -11.07 -3.44 -14.80
CA TYR A 334 -10.31 -4.68 -14.58
C TYR A 334 -9.49 -5.12 -15.80
N ASP A 335 -9.28 -4.21 -16.75
CA ASP A 335 -8.56 -4.55 -17.98
C ASP A 335 -7.04 -4.34 -17.81
N LEU A 336 -6.26 -5.34 -18.18
CA LEU A 336 -4.80 -5.22 -18.26
C LEU A 336 -4.38 -4.20 -19.33
N ASP A 337 -5.24 -3.95 -20.31
CA ASP A 337 -5.00 -3.00 -21.40
C ASP A 337 -5.40 -1.56 -21.04
N ASP A 338 -6.24 -1.34 -20.01
CA ASP A 338 -6.66 -0.01 -19.53
C ASP A 338 -6.51 0.15 -18.01
N LEU A 339 -5.29 -0.06 -17.52
CA LEU A 339 -4.94 0.17 -16.12
C LEU A 339 -5.09 1.66 -15.75
N LYS A 340 -5.91 1.95 -14.74
CA LYS A 340 -6.07 3.29 -14.15
C LYS A 340 -5.05 3.51 -13.02
N PRO A 341 -4.12 4.49 -13.14
CA PRO A 341 -3.15 4.78 -12.08
C PRO A 341 -3.78 5.05 -10.72
N GLU A 342 -4.93 5.71 -10.69
CA GLU A 342 -5.68 6.06 -9.46
C GLU A 342 -6.09 4.79 -8.69
N ALA A 343 -6.66 3.81 -9.40
CA ALA A 343 -7.06 2.53 -8.82
C ALA A 343 -5.85 1.75 -8.28
N LEU A 344 -4.75 1.75 -9.04
CA LEU A 344 -3.53 1.04 -8.66
C LEU A 344 -2.85 1.68 -7.45
N LEU A 345 -2.76 3.01 -7.41
CA LEU A 345 -2.21 3.75 -6.27
C LEU A 345 -2.94 3.37 -4.98
N PHE A 346 -4.26 3.23 -5.02
CA PHE A 346 -5.06 2.83 -3.86
C PHE A 346 -4.82 1.36 -3.48
N GLN A 347 -4.94 0.44 -4.44
CA GLN A 347 -4.77 -1.00 -4.21
C GLN A 347 -3.38 -1.34 -3.68
N THR A 348 -2.35 -0.68 -4.20
CA THR A 348 -0.96 -0.86 -3.76
C THR A 348 -0.62 -0.12 -2.46
N GLY A 349 -1.51 0.74 -1.97
CA GLY A 349 -1.39 1.42 -0.67
C GLY A 349 -0.56 2.70 -0.67
N TYR A 350 -0.34 3.32 -1.83
CA TYR A 350 0.28 4.64 -1.94
C TYR A 350 -0.72 5.77 -1.68
N VAL A 351 -2.00 5.55 -1.99
CA VAL A 351 -3.08 6.46 -1.57
C VAL A 351 -4.13 5.72 -0.78
N THR A 352 -4.93 6.49 -0.06
CA THR A 352 -6.04 6.00 0.75
C THR A 352 -7.19 7.00 0.71
N ILE A 353 -8.37 6.57 1.15
CA ILE A 353 -9.57 7.42 1.19
C ILE A 353 -9.36 8.53 2.22
N LYS A 354 -9.47 9.79 1.80
CA LYS A 354 -9.39 10.97 2.67
C LYS A 354 -10.77 11.41 3.15
N ASP A 355 -11.72 11.46 2.22
CA ASP A 355 -13.11 11.87 2.46
C ASP A 355 -14.02 11.25 1.38
N VAL A 356 -15.30 11.09 1.71
CA VAL A 356 -16.34 10.60 0.79
C VAL A 356 -17.53 11.54 0.86
N ARG A 357 -17.88 12.19 -0.26
CA ARG A 357 -19.03 13.09 -0.37
C ARG A 357 -19.81 12.80 -1.63
N ASN A 358 -21.12 12.56 -1.53
CA ASN A 358 -22.01 12.35 -2.68
C ASN A 358 -21.48 11.30 -3.69
N ARG A 359 -20.93 10.17 -3.20
CA ARG A 359 -20.29 9.09 -3.99
C ARG A 359 -18.98 9.47 -4.70
N ILE A 360 -18.44 10.66 -4.41
CA ILE A 360 -17.11 11.08 -4.83
C ILE A 360 -16.16 10.81 -3.69
N TYR A 361 -15.16 9.99 -3.97
CA TYR A 361 -14.07 9.68 -3.07
C TYR A 361 -12.91 10.62 -3.38
N SER A 362 -12.35 11.22 -2.33
CA SER A 362 -11.06 11.91 -2.39
C SER A 362 -9.97 10.98 -1.88
N PHE A 363 -8.82 10.98 -2.55
CA PHE A 363 -7.67 10.18 -2.18
C PHE A 363 -6.44 11.04 -2.01
N GLY A 364 -5.52 10.57 -1.18
CA GLY A 364 -4.20 11.13 -1.00
C GLY A 364 -3.31 10.19 -0.20
N TYR A 365 -2.07 10.58 0.05
CA TYR A 365 -1.12 9.75 0.80
C TYR A 365 -1.66 9.39 2.19
N PRO A 366 -1.53 8.14 2.65
CA PRO A 366 -2.01 7.76 3.97
C PRO A 366 -1.29 8.52 5.07
N ASN A 367 0.04 8.63 4.98
CA ASN A 367 0.91 9.19 6.00
C ASN A 367 2.23 9.70 5.40
N GLN A 368 3.09 10.28 6.24
CA GLN A 368 4.36 10.86 5.80
C GLN A 368 5.34 9.80 5.29
N GLU A 369 5.40 8.61 5.92
CA GLU A 369 6.30 7.54 5.50
C GLU A 369 6.07 7.16 4.03
N VAL A 370 4.82 6.85 3.67
CA VAL A 370 4.48 6.39 2.32
C VAL A 370 4.72 7.49 1.30
N LYS A 371 4.38 8.73 1.64
CA LYS A 371 4.62 9.89 0.80
C LYS A 371 6.11 10.05 0.48
N THR A 372 6.95 10.15 1.51
CA THR A 372 8.39 10.35 1.35
C THR A 372 9.02 9.19 0.58
N ALA A 373 8.76 7.94 0.98
CA ALA A 373 9.36 6.77 0.35
C ALA A 373 8.95 6.61 -1.13
N PHE A 374 7.69 6.88 -1.46
CA PHE A 374 7.22 6.79 -2.83
C PHE A 374 7.81 7.88 -3.72
N LEU A 375 7.84 9.12 -3.24
CA LEU A 375 8.35 10.27 -4.00
C LEU A 375 9.86 10.21 -4.15
N GLU A 376 10.60 9.70 -3.16
CA GLU A 376 12.02 9.39 -3.27
C GLU A 376 12.30 8.37 -4.38
N THR A 377 11.48 7.31 -4.44
CA THR A 377 11.60 6.29 -5.50
C THR A 377 11.29 6.84 -6.88
N LEU A 378 10.22 7.63 -7.00
CA LEU A 378 9.88 8.32 -8.23
C LEU A 378 11.02 9.25 -8.64
N PHE A 379 11.54 10.06 -7.71
CA PHE A 379 12.68 10.95 -7.97
C PHE A 379 13.87 10.19 -8.54
N HIS A 380 14.30 9.09 -7.91
CA HIS A 380 15.39 8.27 -8.43
C HIS A 380 15.13 7.64 -9.79
N SER A 381 13.86 7.35 -10.10
CA SER A 381 13.47 6.81 -11.39
C SER A 381 13.47 7.90 -12.47
N PHE A 382 12.89 9.07 -12.20
CA PHE A 382 12.79 10.18 -13.16
C PHE A 382 14.13 10.90 -13.38
N ALA A 383 14.97 10.98 -12.35
CA ALA A 383 16.30 11.60 -12.39
C ALA A 383 17.44 10.58 -12.65
N LYS A 384 17.23 9.59 -13.52
CA LYS A 384 18.29 8.63 -13.89
C LYS A 384 19.49 9.39 -14.47
N GLY A 385 20.69 9.17 -13.90
CA GLY A 385 21.94 9.79 -14.37
C GLY A 385 22.46 10.95 -13.51
N VAL A 386 21.72 11.39 -12.49
CA VAL A 386 22.24 12.35 -11.49
C VAL A 386 23.36 11.70 -10.69
N ALA A 387 24.55 12.31 -10.69
CA ALA A 387 25.77 11.80 -10.05
C ALA A 387 25.73 11.88 -8.52
N ASP A 388 25.02 12.88 -7.96
CA ASP A 388 24.87 13.06 -6.51
C ASP A 388 23.39 13.14 -6.12
N ARG A 389 22.75 11.97 -6.08
CA ARG A 389 21.34 11.84 -5.73
C ARG A 389 21.06 12.10 -4.25
N SER A 390 22.06 12.37 -3.43
CA SER A 390 21.87 12.54 -1.98
C SER A 390 21.53 13.97 -1.57
N ARG A 391 21.83 14.96 -2.43
CA ARG A 391 21.71 16.38 -2.08
C ARG A 391 20.29 16.83 -1.75
N PHE A 392 19.27 16.18 -2.31
CA PHE A 392 17.88 16.55 -2.01
C PHE A 392 17.55 16.39 -0.52
N VAL A 393 18.27 15.52 0.21
CA VAL A 393 18.06 15.28 1.65
C VAL A 393 18.26 16.57 2.47
N PHE A 394 19.13 17.49 2.02
CA PHE A 394 19.39 18.75 2.71
C PHE A 394 18.33 19.82 2.47
N LEU A 395 17.44 19.65 1.48
CA LEU A 395 16.44 20.68 1.13
C LEU A 395 15.50 21.00 2.30
N ALA A 396 15.10 19.99 3.07
CA ALA A 396 14.31 20.18 4.29
C ALA A 396 15.06 21.01 5.34
N GLU A 397 16.35 20.75 5.51
CA GLU A 397 17.20 21.47 6.48
C GLU A 397 17.38 22.94 6.08
N TYR A 398 17.61 23.22 4.79
CA TYR A 398 17.75 24.59 4.28
C TYR A 398 16.46 25.40 4.46
N LEU A 399 15.30 24.82 4.14
CA LEU A 399 14.02 25.47 4.42
C LEU A 399 13.76 25.62 5.93
N PHE A 400 14.15 24.66 6.76
CA PHE A 400 14.01 24.77 8.21
C PHE A 400 14.86 25.91 8.79
N SER A 401 16.11 26.03 8.34
CA SER A 401 17.08 27.05 8.75
C SER A 401 16.92 28.41 8.04
N GLU A 402 15.93 28.53 7.14
CA GLU A 402 15.66 29.73 6.34
C GLU A 402 16.80 30.08 5.34
N ASP A 403 17.71 29.13 5.05
CA ASP A 403 18.83 29.27 4.10
C ASP A 403 18.37 29.05 2.66
N THR A 404 17.66 30.05 2.13
CA THR A 404 17.01 29.96 0.81
C THR A 404 18.02 29.97 -0.34
N ASP A 405 19.17 30.63 -0.17
CA ASP A 405 20.24 30.63 -1.16
C ASP A 405 20.76 29.20 -1.39
N LYS A 406 21.15 28.48 -0.33
CA LYS A 406 21.60 27.08 -0.46
C LYS A 406 20.51 26.15 -0.98
N PHE A 407 19.25 26.40 -0.60
CA PHE A 407 18.11 25.67 -1.14
C PHE A 407 18.05 25.79 -2.67
N ILE A 408 18.10 27.01 -3.21
CA ILE A 408 18.04 27.23 -4.66
C ILE A 408 19.30 26.73 -5.37
N GLU A 409 20.50 26.96 -4.83
CA GLU A 409 21.75 26.47 -5.40
C GLU A 409 21.74 24.94 -5.53
N THR A 410 21.25 24.26 -4.50
CA THR A 410 21.12 22.79 -4.50
C THR A 410 20.14 22.32 -5.57
N MET A 411 18.98 22.98 -5.67
CA MET A 411 17.97 22.68 -6.70
C MET A 411 18.53 22.90 -8.12
N GLN A 412 19.23 24.02 -8.34
CA GLN A 412 19.87 24.33 -9.61
C GLN A 412 20.93 23.29 -9.99
N SER A 413 21.73 22.85 -9.02
CA SER A 413 22.73 21.79 -9.21
C SER A 413 22.09 20.47 -9.61
N ILE A 414 20.96 20.09 -8.99
CA ILE A 414 20.25 18.86 -9.34
C ILE A 414 19.64 18.98 -10.74
N PHE A 415 18.93 20.06 -11.07
CA PHE A 415 18.38 20.28 -12.41
C PHE A 415 19.45 20.23 -13.51
N ALA A 416 20.61 20.86 -13.27
CA ALA A 416 21.75 20.84 -14.21
C ALA A 416 22.32 19.43 -14.44
N SER A 417 22.14 18.52 -13.48
CA SER A 417 22.65 17.15 -13.58
C SER A 417 21.71 16.17 -14.31
N ILE A 418 20.49 16.59 -14.66
CA ILE A 418 19.53 15.73 -15.38
C ILE A 418 19.89 15.71 -16.87
N PRO A 419 20.28 14.55 -17.45
CA PRO A 419 20.70 14.46 -18.84
C PRO A 419 19.67 15.01 -19.82
N TYR A 420 20.15 15.68 -20.87
CA TYR A 420 19.29 16.30 -21.88
C TYR A 420 18.47 15.29 -22.69
N THR A 421 18.91 14.03 -22.72
CA THR A 421 18.40 12.91 -23.53
C THR A 421 17.16 12.23 -22.95
N ILE A 422 16.77 12.54 -21.71
CA ILE A 422 15.76 11.78 -20.97
C ILE A 422 14.31 12.17 -21.31
N GLU A 423 14.06 13.34 -21.90
CA GLU A 423 12.68 13.77 -22.21
C GLU A 423 12.64 14.89 -23.25
N SER A 424 11.73 14.76 -24.24
CA SER A 424 11.60 15.68 -25.38
C SER A 424 10.67 16.87 -25.12
N LYS A 425 9.83 16.84 -24.08
CA LYS A 425 8.92 17.93 -23.71
C LYS A 425 9.11 18.29 -22.23
N ARG A 426 9.71 19.48 -21.98
CA ARG A 426 9.99 20.01 -20.63
C ARG A 426 9.21 21.30 -20.44
N ASP A 427 7.92 21.15 -20.17
CA ASP A 427 7.01 22.25 -19.86
C ASP A 427 6.97 22.52 -18.34
N GLU A 428 6.10 23.44 -17.91
CA GLU A 428 5.94 23.80 -16.50
C GLU A 428 5.58 22.59 -15.63
N ALA A 429 4.76 21.67 -16.14
CA ALA A 429 4.36 20.46 -15.42
C ALA A 429 5.57 19.54 -15.15
N TYR A 430 6.53 19.47 -16.07
CA TYR A 430 7.78 18.74 -15.86
C TYR A 430 8.62 19.35 -14.73
N PHE A 431 8.89 20.65 -14.77
CA PHE A 431 9.69 21.32 -13.73
C PHE A 431 9.02 21.24 -12.37
N HIS A 432 7.71 21.47 -12.32
CA HIS A 432 6.93 21.32 -11.11
C HIS A 432 7.01 19.89 -10.57
N THR A 433 6.84 18.88 -11.41
CA THR A 433 6.96 17.47 -11.01
C THR A 433 8.32 17.17 -10.36
N ILE A 434 9.43 17.56 -11.01
CA ILE A 434 10.78 17.31 -10.47
C ILE A 434 11.01 18.10 -9.18
N PHE A 435 10.56 19.35 -9.09
CA PHE A 435 10.65 20.17 -7.89
C PHE A 435 9.88 19.55 -6.71
N TYR A 436 8.62 19.19 -6.94
CA TYR A 436 7.75 18.51 -5.98
C TYR A 436 8.38 17.21 -5.47
N LEU A 437 8.92 16.39 -6.37
CA LEU A 437 9.61 15.14 -6.03
C LEU A 437 10.80 15.38 -5.10
N MET A 438 11.68 16.32 -5.43
CA MET A 438 12.88 16.62 -4.61
C MET A 438 12.52 17.12 -3.21
N VAL A 439 11.60 18.08 -3.14
CA VAL A 439 11.18 18.67 -1.86
C VAL A 439 10.50 17.62 -0.99
N CYS A 440 9.53 16.86 -1.51
CA CYS A 440 8.84 15.85 -0.69
C CYS A 440 9.73 14.65 -0.34
N ALA A 441 10.63 14.24 -1.23
CA ALA A 441 11.60 13.18 -0.95
C ALA A 441 12.54 13.56 0.21
N SER A 442 12.85 14.85 0.40
CA SER A 442 13.65 15.32 1.53
C SER A 442 13.01 15.07 2.92
N GLY A 443 11.73 14.66 2.93
CA GLY A 443 11.00 14.31 4.15
C GLY A 443 10.24 15.47 4.79
N VAL A 444 10.31 16.69 4.22
CA VAL A 444 9.50 17.82 4.70
C VAL A 444 8.01 17.59 4.41
N ASN A 445 7.14 18.14 5.26
CA ASN A 445 5.71 18.17 5.03
C ASN A 445 5.37 19.21 3.96
N ALA A 446 5.53 18.84 2.69
CA ALA A 446 5.15 19.65 1.55
C ALA A 446 3.88 19.09 0.89
N GLN A 447 2.98 19.94 0.40
CA GLN A 447 1.77 19.56 -0.32
C GLN A 447 1.72 20.33 -1.63
N SER A 448 1.49 19.63 -2.73
CA SER A 448 1.33 20.27 -4.03
C SER A 448 -0.15 20.45 -4.37
N GLU A 449 -0.45 21.38 -5.28
CA GLU A 449 -1.80 21.59 -5.83
C GLU A 449 -2.83 21.95 -4.74
N VAL A 450 -2.41 22.75 -3.75
CA VAL A 450 -3.23 23.06 -2.57
C VAL A 450 -4.36 24.00 -2.96
N LEU A 451 -5.60 23.48 -2.96
CA LEU A 451 -6.80 24.24 -3.24
C LEU A 451 -7.07 25.32 -2.17
N THR A 452 -7.43 26.50 -2.64
CA THR A 452 -7.88 27.66 -1.86
C THR A 452 -9.20 28.19 -2.45
N CYS A 453 -9.82 29.19 -1.83
CA CYS A 453 -11.06 29.76 -2.34
C CYS A 453 -10.92 30.41 -3.74
N ASP A 454 -9.77 31.04 -4.03
CA ASP A 454 -9.59 31.85 -5.24
C ASP A 454 -8.54 31.31 -6.22
N GLY A 455 -7.99 30.12 -5.94
CA GLY A 455 -7.01 29.49 -6.80
C GLY A 455 -6.37 28.26 -6.17
N ARG A 456 -5.19 27.91 -6.67
CA ARG A 456 -4.45 26.73 -6.29
C ARG A 456 -2.98 27.10 -6.13
N ILE A 457 -2.43 26.80 -4.97
CA ILE A 457 -1.00 26.97 -4.69
C ILE A 457 -0.27 25.81 -5.34
N ASP A 458 0.81 26.09 -6.07
CA ASP A 458 1.59 25.03 -6.71
C ASP A 458 2.26 24.12 -5.67
N LEU A 459 2.93 24.70 -4.67
CA LEU A 459 3.55 23.96 -3.57
C LEU A 459 3.52 24.74 -2.25
N ALA A 460 3.01 24.12 -1.19
CA ALA A 460 3.07 24.63 0.17
C ALA A 460 3.97 23.74 1.02
N VAL A 461 4.93 24.31 1.76
CA VAL A 461 5.82 23.57 2.66
C VAL A 461 5.58 24.02 4.09
N GLU A 462 5.19 23.10 4.97
CA GLU A 462 4.82 23.41 6.34
C GLU A 462 5.81 22.85 7.37
N PHE A 463 6.19 23.72 8.29
CA PHE A 463 6.92 23.40 9.52
C PHE A 463 6.05 23.76 10.75
N PRO A 464 6.48 23.41 11.97
CA PRO A 464 5.77 23.81 13.18
C PRO A 464 5.61 25.34 13.34
N ASP A 465 6.62 26.11 12.94
CA ASP A 465 6.70 27.56 13.18
C ASP A 465 6.62 28.42 11.90
N LYS A 466 6.66 27.80 10.70
CA LYS A 466 6.66 28.51 9.41
C LYS A 466 5.96 27.75 8.28
N VAL A 467 5.55 28.47 7.25
CA VAL A 467 4.97 27.95 6.00
C VAL A 467 5.61 28.68 4.82
N TYR A 468 6.03 27.94 3.80
CA TYR A 468 6.44 28.47 2.50
C TYR A 468 5.31 28.24 1.50
N ILE A 469 4.89 29.30 0.81
CA ILE A 469 3.96 29.26 -0.32
C ILE A 469 4.82 29.51 -1.57
N ILE A 470 4.94 28.50 -2.41
CA ILE A 470 5.83 28.50 -3.57
C ILE A 470 4.97 28.45 -4.83
N GLU A 471 5.25 29.36 -5.76
CA GLU A 471 4.58 29.46 -7.05
C GLU A 471 5.60 29.41 -8.18
N PHE A 472 5.31 28.64 -9.22
CA PHE A 472 6.21 28.42 -10.36
C PHE A 472 5.76 29.23 -11.58
N LYS A 473 6.73 29.60 -12.42
CA LYS A 473 6.52 30.11 -13.77
C LYS A 473 7.55 29.55 -14.74
N CYS A 474 7.16 29.36 -16.00
CA CYS A 474 8.08 29.03 -17.09
C CYS A 474 8.14 30.17 -18.12
N GLY A 475 9.34 30.71 -18.36
CA GLY A 475 9.55 31.77 -19.35
C GLY A 475 8.91 33.12 -19.00
N GLN A 476 8.61 33.36 -17.72
CA GLN A 476 8.12 34.65 -17.21
C GLN A 476 9.12 35.24 -16.23
N SER A 477 8.68 35.65 -15.03
CA SER A 477 9.55 36.18 -13.98
C SER A 477 9.11 35.72 -12.59
N ALA A 478 10.04 35.75 -11.63
CA ALA A 478 9.75 35.41 -10.24
C ALA A 478 8.80 36.42 -9.57
N GLU A 479 8.79 37.68 -10.03
CA GLU A 479 7.87 38.71 -9.56
C GLU A 479 6.42 38.35 -9.87
N LYS A 480 6.12 37.90 -11.09
CA LYS A 480 4.76 37.48 -11.45
C LYS A 480 4.25 36.33 -10.60
N ALA A 481 5.14 35.41 -10.21
CA ALA A 481 4.81 34.34 -9.29
C ALA A 481 4.42 34.89 -7.90
N LEU A 482 5.18 35.86 -7.36
CA LEU A 482 4.86 36.53 -6.10
C LEU A 482 3.58 37.39 -6.19
N GLU A 483 3.35 38.08 -7.30
CA GLU A 483 2.12 38.82 -7.57
C GLU A 483 0.92 37.88 -7.52
N GLN A 484 0.99 36.72 -8.18
CA GLN A 484 -0.07 35.71 -8.12
C GLN A 484 -0.37 35.26 -6.69
N ILE A 485 0.65 34.97 -5.87
CA ILE A 485 0.46 34.58 -4.46
C ILE A 485 -0.31 35.67 -3.68
N LYS A 486 0.02 36.93 -3.90
CA LYS A 486 -0.59 38.09 -3.21
C LYS A 486 -2.01 38.36 -3.70
N GLU A 487 -2.21 38.40 -5.03
CA GLU A 487 -3.51 38.64 -5.66
C GLU A 487 -4.53 37.59 -5.29
N LYS A 488 -4.11 36.31 -5.28
CA LYS A 488 -4.95 35.18 -4.88
C LYS A 488 -5.07 34.98 -3.38
N GLN A 489 -4.37 35.80 -2.60
CA GLN A 489 -4.42 35.82 -1.14
C GLN A 489 -4.15 34.46 -0.50
N TYR A 490 -3.28 33.63 -1.10
CA TYR A 490 -3.01 32.26 -0.67
C TYR A 490 -2.58 32.13 0.80
N ALA A 491 -1.96 33.17 1.35
CA ALA A 491 -1.58 33.26 2.76
C ALA A 491 -2.77 33.15 3.74
N GLN A 492 -4.00 33.50 3.32
CA GLN A 492 -5.16 33.53 4.21
C GLN A 492 -5.43 32.20 4.90
N LYS A 493 -5.23 31.07 4.19
CA LYS A 493 -5.37 29.71 4.74
C LYS A 493 -4.50 29.48 5.99
N TYR A 494 -3.38 30.19 6.10
CA TYR A 494 -2.39 29.99 7.17
C TYR A 494 -2.36 31.13 8.20
N LYS A 495 -3.10 32.23 8.01
CA LYS A 495 -3.04 33.41 8.89
C LYS A 495 -3.35 33.12 10.36
N SER A 496 -4.27 32.20 10.64
CA SER A 496 -4.65 31.83 12.01
C SER A 496 -3.69 30.85 12.68
N SER A 497 -2.69 30.34 11.95
CA SER A 497 -1.79 29.29 12.47
C SER A 497 -0.71 29.81 13.42
N GLY A 498 -0.49 31.14 13.47
CA GLY A 498 0.62 31.74 14.22
C GLY A 498 2.01 31.50 13.61
N LYS A 499 2.07 30.83 12.45
CA LYS A 499 3.32 30.53 11.73
C LYS A 499 3.82 31.75 10.95
N LYS A 500 5.14 31.86 10.79
CA LYS A 500 5.74 32.77 9.80
C LYS A 500 5.32 32.30 8.40
N ILE A 501 4.89 33.21 7.53
CA ILE A 501 4.54 32.86 6.15
C ILE A 501 5.63 33.43 5.25
N PHE A 502 6.10 32.63 4.29
CA PHE A 502 7.07 33.05 3.28
C PHE A 502 6.46 32.83 1.90
N PHE A 503 6.58 33.81 1.01
CA PHE A 503 6.20 33.68 -0.39
C PHE A 503 7.46 33.47 -1.22
N MET A 504 7.48 32.46 -2.07
CA MET A 504 8.60 32.15 -2.94
C MET A 504 8.12 32.06 -4.39
N GLY A 505 8.58 32.98 -5.22
CA GLY A 505 8.35 32.94 -6.66
C GLY A 505 9.55 32.33 -7.35
N ILE A 506 9.35 31.34 -8.21
CA ILE A 506 10.43 30.65 -8.94
C ILE A 506 10.12 30.66 -10.44
N ASN A 507 11.05 31.15 -11.24
CA ASN A 507 10.97 31.12 -12.69
C ASN A 507 11.99 30.14 -13.28
N PHE A 508 11.51 29.26 -14.14
CA PHE A 508 12.32 28.34 -14.92
C PHE A 508 12.56 28.88 -16.33
N ASP A 509 13.80 28.71 -16.79
CA ASP A 509 14.20 28.91 -18.18
C ASP A 509 14.14 27.55 -18.89
N MET A 510 13.27 27.45 -19.90
CA MET A 510 13.02 26.22 -20.66
C MET A 510 14.21 25.82 -21.54
N GLU A 511 15.02 26.79 -21.99
CA GLU A 511 16.20 26.53 -22.81
C GLU A 511 17.37 26.06 -21.94
N LYS A 512 17.65 26.79 -20.85
CA LYS A 512 18.68 26.42 -19.87
C LYS A 512 18.29 25.23 -19.00
N ARG A 513 17.00 24.86 -19.00
CA ARG A 513 16.41 23.74 -18.26
C ARG A 513 16.68 23.84 -16.76
N ASN A 514 16.63 25.07 -16.23
CA ASN A 514 17.01 25.35 -14.86
C ASN A 514 16.25 26.58 -14.30
N ILE A 515 16.30 26.75 -12.98
CA ILE A 515 15.82 27.96 -12.30
C ILE A 515 16.69 29.14 -12.76
N SER A 516 16.06 30.13 -13.38
CA SER A 516 16.73 31.35 -13.87
C SER A 516 16.59 32.53 -12.94
N GLN A 517 15.49 32.59 -12.19
CA GLN A 517 15.20 33.66 -11.25
C GLN A 517 14.38 33.12 -10.09
N TRP A 518 14.63 33.61 -8.88
CA TRP A 518 13.79 33.38 -7.73
C TRP A 518 13.70 34.65 -6.89
N LYS A 519 12.62 34.78 -6.13
CA LYS A 519 12.45 35.82 -5.12
C LYS A 519 11.71 35.26 -3.92
N MET A 520 12.07 35.74 -2.73
CA MET A 520 11.38 35.41 -1.50
C MET A 520 10.96 36.67 -0.77
N GLU A 521 9.72 36.66 -0.27
CA GLU A 521 9.16 37.68 0.62
C GLU A 521 8.58 37.00 1.86
N LYS A 522 8.32 37.80 2.90
CA LYS A 522 7.74 37.37 4.17
C LYS A 522 6.41 38.04 4.40
#